data_AF-A0A8S1LBZ7-F1
#
_entry.id   AF-A0A8S1LBZ7-F1
#
_cell.length_a   1.000
_cell.length_b   1.000
_cell.length_c   1.000
_cell.angle_alpha   90.00
_cell.angle_beta   90.00
_cell.angle_gamma   90.00
#
_symmetry.space_group_name_H-M   'P 1'
#
loop_
_entity.id
_entity.type
_entity.pdbx_description
1 polymer ?
#
loop_
_entity_poly.entity_id
_entity_poly.type
_entity_poly.pdbx_seq_one_letter_code
_entity_poly.pdbx_strand_id
1 'polypeptide(L)'
;MYDILIVICGIIIGLILIYFKQYFINNESFQANQRISNKTRKEIKLQQSSYQKSFPTQHQQNRIYNEEQMQNWQHPQKVENQITKQENQVNYSFQSDRQLAKMNTSQEEQELLMDDIRIKKKENFDQNSPLKRSEDRLQQKYAQITLNQPKNYQDPLKKQRVVYSNQVENNNHYSVSKNVIVKQKIFNLYNMSCLNSDDTKFIGSAIISKNYNDLYIDDLTQKQLNLYLKGYRQVSGDGNCYFTAIAFQYFEILLNKFNYLEFREFINQIETMEFLIEFNGYFIEATLQNQFAKRMTELLQILRDNPSQLEQMMADPNQEFYGLAIICFRNLAYLLYLRQNSQIIVEYKPDLSNELLTWQFQCNDSEMINSSLAKYLNIIINVYLIDQKNSEVTQLKYGQQSKNEIHLIYRPGHYDIGIPI
;
A
#
# COMPACT_ATOMS: atom_id res chain seq x y z
N MET A 1 48.74 6.46 44.00
CA MET A 1 48.96 6.53 42.54
C MET A 1 47.65 6.72 41.79
N TYR A 2 46.58 5.99 42.14
CA TYR A 2 45.25 6.15 41.54
C TYR A 2 44.58 7.52 41.78
N ASP A 3 44.75 8.13 42.96
CA ASP A 3 44.14 9.44 43.24
C ASP A 3 44.71 10.57 42.37
N ILE A 4 46.00 10.50 42.05
CA ILE A 4 46.66 11.45 41.14
C ILE A 4 46.13 11.29 39.72
N LEU A 5 45.86 10.05 39.29
CA LEU A 5 45.32 9.75 37.97
C LEU A 5 43.91 10.32 37.80
N ILE A 6 43.05 10.21 38.84
CA ILE A 6 41.69 10.74 38.83
C ILE A 6 41.69 12.26 38.70
N VAL A 7 42.58 12.96 39.44
CA VAL A 7 42.72 14.42 39.35
C VAL A 7 43.18 14.84 37.96
N ILE A 8 44.14 14.13 37.37
CA ILE A 8 44.63 14.41 36.01
C ILE A 8 43.51 14.20 34.98
N CYS A 9 42.74 13.11 35.07
CA CYS A 9 41.59 12.87 34.19
C CYS A 9 40.52 13.99 34.32
N GLY A 10 40.25 14.45 35.54
CA GLY A 10 39.33 15.57 35.78
C GLY A 10 39.77 16.88 35.11
N ILE A 11 41.06 17.20 35.19
CA ILE A 11 41.64 18.39 34.53
C ILE A 11 41.54 18.27 33.01
N ILE A 12 41.84 17.11 32.44
CA ILE A 12 41.76 16.88 30.98
C ILE A 12 40.32 17.05 30.48
N ILE A 13 39.33 16.48 31.18
CA ILE A 13 37.91 16.65 30.82
C ILE A 13 37.51 18.13 30.90
N GLY A 14 37.95 18.84 31.93
CA GLY A 14 37.69 20.28 32.07
C GLY A 14 38.25 21.10 30.90
N LEU A 15 39.48 20.81 30.47
CA LEU A 15 40.10 21.48 29.32
C LEU A 15 39.38 21.17 27.99
N ILE A 16 38.94 19.92 27.80
CA ILE A 16 38.14 19.52 26.62
C ILE A 16 36.81 20.30 26.56
N LEU A 17 36.11 20.45 27.68
CA LEU A 17 34.85 21.19 27.75
C LEU A 17 35.04 22.69 27.46
N ILE A 18 36.12 23.29 27.96
CA ILE A 18 36.47 24.69 27.67
C ILE A 18 36.77 24.85 26.17
N TYR A 19 37.53 23.93 25.58
CA TYR A 19 37.83 23.93 24.15
C TYR A 19 36.55 23.84 23.30
N PHE A 20 35.64 22.92 23.61
CA PHE A 20 34.36 22.82 22.90
C PHE A 20 33.51 24.09 23.03
N LYS A 21 33.44 24.67 24.23
CA LYS A 21 32.71 25.93 24.44
C LYS A 21 33.27 27.05 23.56
N GLN A 22 34.58 27.17 23.48
CA GLN A 22 35.25 28.22 22.70
C GLN A 22 35.13 27.96 21.19
N TYR A 23 35.19 26.70 20.77
CA TYR A 23 34.92 26.27 19.40
C TYR A 23 33.50 26.63 18.95
N PHE A 24 32.49 26.40 19.80
CA PHE A 24 31.09 26.77 19.51
C PHE A 24 30.86 28.27 19.48
N ILE A 25 31.57 29.05 20.31
CA ILE A 25 31.45 30.52 20.30
C ILE A 25 32.07 31.13 19.04
N ASN A 26 33.19 30.57 18.57
CA ASN A 26 33.96 31.12 17.44
C ASN A 26 33.52 30.61 16.06
N ASN A 27 32.65 29.61 15.96
CA ASN A 27 32.13 29.13 14.68
C ASN A 27 31.01 30.06 14.16
N GLU A 28 31.38 31.06 13.35
CA GLU A 28 30.47 32.05 12.75
C GLU A 28 29.35 31.43 11.89
N SER A 29 29.55 30.21 11.38
CA SER A 29 28.56 29.45 10.61
C SER A 29 27.31 29.08 11.42
N PHE A 30 27.42 28.94 12.75
CA PHE A 30 26.28 28.62 13.62
C PHE A 30 25.46 29.88 13.99
N GLN A 31 26.12 31.04 14.10
CA GLN A 31 25.44 32.32 14.36
C GLN A 31 24.69 32.85 13.12
N ALA A 32 25.17 32.55 11.91
CA ALA A 32 24.48 32.89 10.67
C ALA A 32 23.10 32.23 10.56
N ASN A 33 22.97 30.96 10.95
CA ASN A 33 21.70 30.23 10.91
C ASN A 33 20.67 30.71 11.97
N GLN A 34 21.12 31.17 13.13
CA GLN A 34 20.21 31.76 14.12
C GLN A 34 19.74 33.18 13.75
N ARG A 35 20.58 33.95 13.04
CA ARG A 35 20.18 35.28 12.54
C ARG A 35 19.15 35.19 11.41
N ILE A 36 19.23 34.17 10.55
CA ILE A 36 18.21 33.90 9.51
C ILE A 36 16.88 33.49 10.17
N SER A 37 16.90 32.57 11.14
CA SER A 37 15.69 32.12 11.87
C SER A 37 14.94 33.25 12.60
N ASN A 38 15.65 34.19 13.21
CA ASN A 38 15.04 35.31 13.94
C ASN A 38 14.53 36.43 13.03
N LYS A 39 15.09 36.60 11.84
CA LYS A 39 14.58 37.54 10.82
C LYS A 39 13.28 37.02 10.21
N THR A 40 13.22 35.72 9.91
CA THR A 40 11.99 35.06 9.41
C THR A 40 10.87 35.08 10.46
N ARG A 41 11.17 34.93 11.76
CA ARG A 41 10.17 35.04 12.84
C ARG A 41 9.58 36.45 13.02
N LYS A 42 10.33 37.52 12.72
CA LYS A 42 9.81 38.89 12.77
C LYS A 42 8.98 39.24 11.55
N GLU A 43 9.34 38.75 10.37
CA GLU A 43 8.56 38.92 9.14
C GLU A 43 7.24 38.12 9.17
N ILE A 44 7.24 36.91 9.75
CA ILE A 44 6.02 36.10 9.96
C ILE A 44 5.06 36.78 10.95
N LYS A 45 5.56 37.41 12.03
CA LYS A 45 4.71 38.15 12.98
C LYS A 45 4.08 39.42 12.40
N LEU A 46 4.75 40.09 11.45
CA LEU A 46 4.20 41.27 10.77
C LEU A 46 3.18 40.90 9.67
N GLN A 47 3.34 39.75 9.01
CA GLN A 47 2.36 39.24 8.03
C GLN A 47 1.12 38.61 8.71
N GLN A 48 1.23 38.10 9.93
CA GLN A 48 0.10 37.53 10.68
C GLN A 48 -0.86 38.59 11.27
N SER A 49 -0.45 39.85 11.40
CA SER A 49 -1.34 40.94 11.85
C SER A 49 -2.19 41.57 10.73
N SER A 50 -1.90 41.28 9.46
CA SER A 50 -2.64 41.84 8.30
C SER A 50 -3.58 40.84 7.61
N TYR A 51 -3.62 39.58 8.06
CA TYR A 51 -4.50 38.53 7.54
C TYR A 51 -5.36 37.92 8.68
N GLN A 52 -6.24 38.73 9.28
CA GLN A 52 -7.42 38.21 9.97
C GLN A 52 -8.63 38.27 9.03
N LYS A 53 -8.67 37.30 8.10
CA LYS A 53 -9.92 36.72 7.61
C LYS A 53 -9.82 35.22 7.87
N SER A 54 -10.81 34.71 8.60
CA SER A 54 -10.89 33.36 9.17
C SER A 54 -10.65 32.26 8.12
N PHE A 55 -9.60 31.47 8.32
CA PHE A 55 -9.45 30.15 7.70
C PHE A 55 -10.11 29.08 8.60
N PRO A 56 -10.86 28.11 8.04
CA PRO A 56 -11.44 27.02 8.82
C PRO A 56 -10.35 26.07 9.34
N THR A 57 -10.57 25.46 10.51
CA THR A 57 -9.69 24.39 11.04
C THR A 57 -9.81 23.12 10.19
N GLN A 58 -8.81 22.23 10.26
CA GLN A 58 -8.71 20.98 9.49
C GLN A 58 -9.96 20.08 9.58
N HIS A 59 -10.70 20.17 10.68
CA HIS A 59 -11.99 19.50 10.89
C HIS A 59 -13.14 20.08 10.03
N GLN A 60 -13.08 21.37 9.69
CA GLN A 60 -14.00 22.06 8.77
C GLN A 60 -13.65 21.80 7.31
N GLN A 61 -12.38 21.64 6.95
CA GLN A 61 -11.99 21.26 5.59
C GLN A 61 -12.49 19.85 5.23
N ASN A 62 -12.34 18.88 6.14
CA ASN A 62 -12.89 17.55 5.95
C ASN A 62 -14.43 17.53 5.96
N ARG A 63 -15.09 18.41 6.71
CA ARG A 63 -16.56 18.56 6.66
C ARG A 63 -17.04 19.14 5.33
N ILE A 64 -16.40 20.20 4.83
CA ILE A 64 -16.75 20.84 3.56
C ILE A 64 -16.55 19.85 2.39
N TYR A 65 -15.44 19.10 2.41
CA TYR A 65 -15.17 18.04 1.43
C TYR A 65 -16.21 16.91 1.46
N ASN A 66 -16.62 16.48 2.66
CA ASN A 66 -17.65 15.45 2.82
C ASN A 66 -19.06 15.93 2.41
N GLU A 67 -19.38 17.21 2.59
CA GLU A 67 -20.65 17.82 2.14
C GLU A 67 -20.72 17.97 0.62
N GLU A 68 -19.61 18.33 -0.05
CA GLU A 68 -19.52 18.38 -1.52
C GLU A 68 -19.60 16.98 -2.15
N GLN A 69 -19.00 15.97 -1.51
CA GLN A 69 -19.10 14.57 -1.93
C GLN A 69 -20.56 14.07 -1.87
N MET A 70 -21.31 14.34 -0.79
CA MET A 70 -22.72 13.93 -0.69
C MET A 70 -23.60 14.46 -1.85
N GLN A 71 -23.25 15.58 -2.47
CA GLN A 71 -23.97 16.10 -3.64
C GLN A 71 -23.62 15.38 -4.94
N ASN A 72 -22.38 14.88 -5.10
CA ASN A 72 -21.96 14.13 -6.29
C ASN A 72 -22.47 12.68 -6.34
N TRP A 73 -22.76 12.07 -5.19
CA TRP A 73 -23.32 10.71 -5.11
C TRP A 73 -24.79 10.60 -5.56
N GLN A 74 -25.49 11.73 -5.82
CA GLN A 74 -26.90 11.74 -6.23
C GLN A 74 -27.16 11.39 -7.72
N HIS A 75 -26.12 11.07 -8.52
CA HIS A 75 -26.30 10.67 -9.92
C HIS A 75 -25.46 9.44 -10.35
N PRO A 76 -25.89 8.21 -10.00
CA PRO A 76 -25.23 6.96 -10.42
C PRO A 76 -25.16 6.78 -11.95
N GLN A 77 -26.10 7.39 -12.69
CA GLN A 77 -26.21 7.23 -14.15
C GLN A 77 -25.09 7.89 -14.97
N LYS A 78 -24.28 8.77 -14.39
CA LYS A 78 -23.14 9.38 -15.11
C LYS A 78 -21.90 8.49 -15.13
N VAL A 79 -21.70 7.66 -14.11
CA VAL A 79 -20.53 6.77 -14.00
C VAL A 79 -20.72 5.52 -14.86
N GLU A 80 -21.92 4.94 -14.85
CA GLU A 80 -22.25 3.75 -15.65
C GLU A 80 -22.12 4.03 -17.16
N ASN A 81 -22.65 5.18 -17.64
CA ASN A 81 -22.51 5.60 -19.04
C ASN A 81 -21.05 5.94 -19.46
N GLN A 82 -20.15 6.20 -18.51
CA GLN A 82 -18.74 6.47 -18.79
C GLN A 82 -17.91 5.18 -18.84
N ILE A 83 -18.22 4.20 -17.98
CA ILE A 83 -17.62 2.86 -18.01
C ILE A 83 -18.02 2.12 -19.29
N THR A 84 -19.29 2.19 -19.73
CA THR A 84 -19.72 1.57 -20.99
C THR A 84 -19.08 2.23 -22.22
N LYS A 85 -18.75 3.53 -22.16
CA LYS A 85 -17.99 4.20 -23.25
C LYS A 85 -16.52 3.76 -23.29
N GLN A 86 -15.91 3.50 -22.14
CA GLN A 86 -14.53 3.00 -22.05
C GLN A 86 -14.40 1.53 -22.47
N GLU A 87 -15.33 0.65 -22.10
CA GLU A 87 -15.34 -0.75 -22.55
C GLU A 87 -15.51 -0.87 -24.08
N ASN A 88 -16.31 0.02 -24.68
CA ASN A 88 -16.48 0.06 -26.13
C ASN A 88 -15.23 0.56 -26.86
N GLN A 89 -14.49 1.55 -26.32
CA GLN A 89 -13.24 2.00 -26.94
C GLN A 89 -12.12 0.95 -26.87
N VAL A 90 -12.04 0.17 -25.78
CA VAL A 90 -11.06 -0.92 -25.62
C VAL A 90 -11.37 -2.11 -26.52
N ASN A 91 -12.65 -2.43 -26.76
CA ASN A 91 -13.03 -3.49 -27.69
C ASN A 91 -12.73 -3.15 -29.16
N TYR A 92 -12.81 -1.88 -29.55
CA TYR A 92 -12.45 -1.44 -30.90
C TYR A 92 -10.94 -1.54 -31.18
N SER A 93 -10.06 -1.27 -30.20
CA SER A 93 -8.62 -1.43 -30.38
C SER A 93 -8.17 -2.90 -30.42
N PHE A 94 -8.82 -3.77 -29.64
CA PHE A 94 -8.53 -5.21 -29.67
C PHE A 94 -8.98 -5.91 -30.96
N GLN A 95 -10.02 -5.40 -31.64
CA GLN A 95 -10.46 -5.92 -32.95
C GLN A 95 -9.56 -5.45 -34.10
N SER A 96 -9.06 -4.22 -34.06
CA SER A 96 -8.08 -3.75 -35.07
C SER A 96 -6.76 -4.50 -34.98
N ASP A 97 -6.28 -4.80 -33.77
CA ASP A 97 -5.01 -5.50 -33.57
C ASP A 97 -5.09 -6.99 -33.97
N ARG A 98 -6.27 -7.63 -33.79
CA ARG A 98 -6.51 -8.99 -34.29
C ARG A 98 -6.66 -9.07 -35.82
N GLN A 99 -7.12 -8.00 -36.48
CA GLN A 99 -7.18 -7.95 -37.94
C GLN A 99 -5.80 -7.71 -38.57
N LEU A 100 -4.97 -6.85 -37.95
CA LEU A 100 -3.57 -6.66 -38.34
C LEU A 100 -2.71 -7.92 -38.12
N ALA A 101 -2.94 -8.67 -37.03
CA ALA A 101 -2.22 -9.92 -36.78
C ALA A 101 -2.57 -11.02 -37.80
N LYS A 102 -3.82 -11.07 -38.31
CA LYS A 102 -4.25 -12.05 -39.33
C LYS A 102 -3.78 -11.72 -40.75
N MET A 103 -3.55 -10.44 -41.08
CA MET A 103 -2.96 -10.05 -42.37
C MET A 103 -1.47 -10.36 -42.45
N ASN A 104 -0.73 -10.28 -41.33
CA ASN A 104 0.70 -10.56 -41.30
C ASN A 104 1.04 -12.07 -41.30
N THR A 105 0.15 -12.95 -40.83
CA THR A 105 0.39 -14.42 -40.86
C THR A 105 0.19 -15.01 -42.26
N SER A 106 -0.64 -14.38 -43.12
CA SER A 106 -0.87 -14.86 -44.49
C SER A 106 0.25 -14.53 -45.49
N GLN A 107 1.16 -13.60 -45.15
CA GLN A 107 2.30 -13.26 -46.01
C GLN A 107 3.54 -14.11 -45.72
N GLU A 108 3.79 -14.50 -44.46
CA GLU A 108 4.94 -15.35 -44.11
C GLU A 108 4.77 -16.83 -44.55
N GLU A 109 3.54 -17.35 -44.62
CA GLU A 109 3.30 -18.73 -45.11
C GLU A 109 3.40 -18.88 -46.64
N GLN A 110 3.31 -17.79 -47.40
CA GLN A 110 3.49 -17.82 -48.87
C GLN A 110 4.96 -17.67 -49.29
N GLU A 111 5.82 -17.12 -48.44
CA GLU A 111 7.25 -16.97 -48.73
C GLU A 111 8.06 -18.23 -48.37
N LEU A 112 7.59 -19.03 -47.40
CA LEU A 112 8.20 -20.31 -47.01
C LEU A 112 7.86 -21.49 -47.95
N LEU A 113 6.84 -21.38 -48.80
CA LEU A 113 6.45 -22.46 -49.73
C LEU A 113 7.16 -22.39 -51.09
N MET A 114 7.87 -21.30 -51.40
CA MET A 114 8.53 -21.06 -52.69
C MET A 114 10.03 -21.38 -52.72
N ASP A 115 10.65 -21.60 -51.56
CA ASP A 115 12.09 -21.94 -51.45
C ASP A 115 12.37 -23.45 -51.43
N ASP A 116 11.36 -24.31 -51.25
CA ASP A 116 11.54 -25.78 -51.12
C ASP A 116 11.54 -26.57 -52.45
N ILE A 117 11.49 -25.91 -53.61
CA ILE A 117 11.55 -26.58 -54.94
C ILE A 117 12.95 -26.54 -55.58
N ARG A 118 13.96 -25.94 -54.94
CA ARG A 118 15.34 -25.96 -55.44
C ARG A 118 16.30 -26.46 -54.38
N ILE A 119 16.50 -27.77 -54.34
CA ILE A 119 17.80 -28.48 -54.31
C ILE A 119 17.55 -29.95 -53.93
N LYS A 120 17.57 -30.83 -54.94
CA LYS A 120 17.92 -32.24 -54.76
C LYS A 120 19.32 -32.44 -55.33
N LYS A 121 20.30 -32.81 -54.49
CA LYS A 121 21.11 -34.04 -54.64
C LYS A 121 22.32 -34.08 -53.71
N LYS A 122 22.50 -35.31 -53.21
CA LYS A 122 23.70 -36.02 -52.71
C LYS A 122 23.94 -36.08 -51.20
N GLU A 123 23.99 -37.35 -50.81
CA GLU A 123 24.29 -37.99 -49.53
C GLU A 123 25.72 -37.70 -49.05
N ASN A 124 25.92 -37.63 -47.73
CA ASN A 124 26.73 -38.61 -46.98
C ASN A 124 26.77 -38.31 -45.46
N PHE A 125 27.15 -39.36 -44.73
CA PHE A 125 27.12 -39.66 -43.30
C PHE A 125 27.80 -38.69 -42.29
N ASP A 126 27.33 -38.83 -41.05
CA ASP A 126 27.98 -38.71 -39.72
C ASP A 126 28.01 -37.41 -38.87
N GLN A 127 27.48 -37.60 -37.65
CA GLN A 127 27.82 -37.08 -36.31
C GLN A 127 28.06 -35.57 -36.09
N ASN A 128 27.10 -34.89 -35.44
CA ASN A 128 27.31 -34.17 -34.16
C ASN A 128 26.08 -33.31 -33.74
N SER A 129 25.85 -33.24 -32.42
CA SER A 129 24.68 -32.65 -31.72
C SER A 129 24.58 -31.11 -31.80
N PRO A 130 23.38 -30.50 -31.99
CA PRO A 130 23.19 -29.06 -31.96
C PRO A 130 22.47 -28.58 -30.68
N LEU A 131 23.18 -28.52 -29.56
CA LEU A 131 22.73 -27.84 -28.33
C LEU A 131 23.79 -26.81 -27.93
N LYS A 132 23.99 -25.81 -28.79
CA LYS A 132 24.79 -24.60 -28.50
C LYS A 132 24.61 -23.43 -29.47
N ARG A 133 23.63 -23.49 -30.38
CA ARG A 133 23.40 -22.46 -31.41
C ARG A 133 22.12 -21.62 -31.22
N SER A 134 21.34 -21.91 -30.17
CA SER A 134 20.10 -21.19 -29.85
C SER A 134 20.28 -20.05 -28.82
N GLU A 135 21.36 -20.06 -28.03
CA GLU A 135 21.60 -19.00 -27.02
C GLU A 135 22.21 -17.73 -27.63
N ASP A 136 23.10 -17.84 -28.62
CA ASP A 136 23.73 -16.68 -29.27
C ASP A 136 22.76 -15.87 -30.16
N ARG A 137 21.70 -16.50 -30.67
CA ARG A 137 20.68 -15.82 -31.50
C ARG A 137 19.65 -15.05 -30.69
N LEU A 138 19.42 -15.40 -29.41
CA LEU A 138 18.52 -14.66 -28.53
C LEU A 138 19.19 -13.42 -27.94
N GLN A 139 20.50 -13.45 -27.67
CA GLN A 139 21.23 -12.27 -27.15
C GLN A 139 21.41 -11.16 -28.20
N GLN A 140 21.57 -11.49 -29.48
CA GLN A 140 21.64 -10.48 -30.54
C GLN A 140 20.29 -9.78 -30.82
N LYS A 141 19.17 -10.46 -30.57
CA LYS A 141 17.82 -9.89 -30.79
C LYS A 141 17.40 -8.89 -29.70
N TYR A 142 17.94 -9.03 -28.48
CA TYR A 142 17.73 -8.06 -27.39
C TYR A 142 18.61 -6.80 -27.49
N ALA A 143 19.72 -6.84 -28.24
CA ALA A 143 20.61 -5.69 -28.39
C ALA A 143 20.12 -4.62 -29.39
N GLN A 144 19.17 -4.95 -30.29
CA GLN A 144 18.73 -4.04 -31.35
C GLN A 144 17.45 -3.22 -31.03
N ILE A 145 16.78 -3.47 -29.90
CA ILE A 145 15.52 -2.77 -29.55
C ILE A 145 15.78 -1.49 -28.71
N THR A 146 17.02 -1.22 -28.28
CA THR A 146 17.33 -0.06 -27.39
C THR A 146 17.94 1.14 -28.12
N LEU A 147 17.50 1.42 -29.35
CA LEU A 147 17.88 2.62 -30.10
C LEU A 147 16.63 3.17 -30.78
N ASN A 148 15.81 3.90 -30.02
CA ASN A 148 14.97 5.02 -30.46
C ASN A 148 13.97 5.41 -29.36
N GLN A 149 14.39 6.25 -28.41
CA GLN A 149 13.47 7.11 -27.65
C GLN A 149 14.13 8.47 -27.33
N PRO A 150 13.33 9.57 -27.29
CA PRO A 150 13.85 10.92 -27.17
C PRO A 150 14.32 11.24 -25.74
N LYS A 151 15.41 12.01 -25.68
CA LYS A 151 16.02 12.53 -24.44
C LYS A 151 15.13 13.62 -23.84
N ASN A 152 14.35 13.29 -22.80
CA ASN A 152 14.07 14.15 -21.64
C ASN A 152 12.95 13.54 -20.76
N TYR A 153 13.32 12.63 -19.88
CA TYR A 153 12.61 12.41 -18.61
C TYR A 153 13.58 11.70 -17.65
N GLN A 154 13.84 12.29 -16.47
CA GLN A 154 14.66 11.66 -15.43
C GLN A 154 13.76 10.83 -14.53
N ASP A 155 13.95 9.51 -14.59
CA ASP A 155 13.37 8.51 -13.69
C ASP A 155 14.11 8.56 -12.32
N PRO A 156 13.42 8.78 -11.18
CA PRO A 156 14.08 8.83 -9.87
C PRO A 156 14.57 7.48 -9.32
N LEU A 157 14.24 6.34 -9.95
CA LEU A 157 14.40 5.01 -9.33
C LEU A 157 15.63 4.19 -9.75
N LYS A 158 16.67 4.79 -10.34
CA LYS A 158 17.93 4.06 -10.63
C LYS A 158 19.11 4.52 -9.79
N LYS A 159 19.32 3.89 -8.62
CA LYS A 159 20.67 3.73 -8.03
C LYS A 159 20.84 2.39 -7.28
N GLN A 160 21.87 1.67 -7.72
CA GLN A 160 22.68 0.64 -7.04
C GLN A 160 22.07 -0.74 -6.74
N ARG A 161 22.25 -1.66 -7.69
CA ARG A 161 22.35 -3.11 -7.43
C ARG A 161 23.71 -3.39 -6.79
N VAL A 162 23.75 -3.71 -5.50
CA VAL A 162 24.93 -4.29 -4.84
C VAL A 162 24.75 -5.81 -4.82
N VAL A 163 25.72 -6.52 -5.41
CA VAL A 163 25.80 -7.99 -5.34
C VAL A 163 26.37 -8.36 -3.98
N TYR A 164 25.60 -9.05 -3.15
CA TYR A 164 26.11 -9.64 -1.90
C TYR A 164 26.44 -11.11 -2.12
N SER A 165 27.70 -11.47 -1.88
CA SER A 165 28.16 -12.84 -1.72
C SER A 165 27.71 -13.40 -0.37
N ASN A 166 27.22 -14.64 -0.38
CA ASN A 166 26.77 -15.35 0.82
C ASN A 166 27.95 -15.68 1.74
N GLN A 167 27.96 -15.11 2.94
CA GLN A 167 28.68 -15.65 4.09
C GLN A 167 27.66 -16.02 5.18
N VAL A 168 27.72 -17.29 5.60
CA VAL A 168 26.92 -17.86 6.67
C VAL A 168 27.57 -17.43 7.99
N GLU A 169 27.05 -16.39 8.62
CA GLU A 169 27.48 -15.96 9.96
C GLU A 169 26.31 -15.96 10.95
N ASN A 170 26.63 -16.19 12.23
CA ASN A 170 25.73 -16.42 13.36
C ASN A 170 24.51 -15.47 13.41
N ASN A 171 23.35 -15.97 12.97
CA ASN A 171 22.16 -15.17 12.67
C ASN A 171 21.27 -14.78 13.87
N ASN A 172 21.50 -15.32 15.07
CA ASN A 172 20.51 -15.21 16.15
C ASN A 172 20.55 -13.89 16.92
N HIS A 173 21.71 -13.26 17.09
CA HIS A 173 21.79 -11.96 17.81
C HIS A 173 21.41 -10.77 16.92
N TYR A 174 21.69 -10.88 15.62
CA TYR A 174 21.44 -9.82 14.63
C TYR A 174 19.97 -9.79 14.18
N SER A 175 19.27 -10.92 14.14
CA SER A 175 17.84 -11.00 13.83
C SER A 175 16.96 -10.36 14.90
N VAL A 176 17.28 -10.59 16.18
CA VAL A 176 16.57 -10.00 17.33
C VAL A 176 16.64 -8.48 17.30
N SER A 177 17.82 -7.91 17.00
CA SER A 177 17.99 -6.45 16.91
C SER A 177 17.14 -5.81 15.81
N LYS A 178 16.90 -6.50 14.69
CA LYS A 178 16.13 -5.97 13.56
C LYS A 178 14.63 -5.98 13.83
N ASN A 179 14.12 -7.05 14.43
CA ASN A 179 12.71 -7.15 14.79
C ASN A 179 12.33 -6.06 15.82
N VAL A 180 13.23 -5.73 16.75
CA VAL A 180 13.05 -4.61 17.69
C VAL A 180 12.89 -3.27 16.96
N ILE A 181 13.65 -3.04 15.89
CA ILE A 181 13.56 -1.78 15.11
C ILE A 181 12.22 -1.68 14.39
N VAL A 182 11.79 -2.75 13.71
CA VAL A 182 10.48 -2.80 13.01
C VAL A 182 9.34 -2.53 14.00
N LYS A 183 9.33 -3.25 15.12
CA LYS A 183 8.35 -3.09 16.20
C LYS A 183 8.29 -1.65 16.69
N GLN A 184 9.45 -1.06 17.00
CA GLN A 184 9.53 0.32 17.51
C GLN A 184 9.02 1.33 16.49
N LYS A 185 9.34 1.15 15.19
CA LYS A 185 8.86 2.04 14.13
C LYS A 185 7.34 1.98 13.99
N ILE A 186 6.76 0.80 14.07
CA ILE A 186 5.31 0.61 14.04
C ILE A 186 4.64 1.23 15.25
N PHE A 187 5.17 1.02 16.45
CA PHE A 187 4.62 1.64 17.65
C PHE A 187 4.72 3.16 17.63
N ASN A 188 5.81 3.70 17.08
CA ASN A 188 5.90 5.13 16.88
C ASN A 188 4.79 5.61 15.93
N LEU A 189 4.51 4.89 14.84
CA LEU A 189 3.39 5.21 13.94
C LEU A 189 2.05 5.22 14.68
N TYR A 190 1.76 4.19 15.49
CA TYR A 190 0.54 4.12 16.27
C TYR A 190 0.43 5.27 17.27
N ASN A 191 1.45 5.50 18.08
CA ASN A 191 1.42 6.55 19.10
C ASN A 191 1.20 7.93 18.47
N MET A 192 1.65 8.12 17.22
CA MET A 192 1.42 9.35 16.49
C MET A 192 0.04 9.43 15.86
N SER A 193 -0.60 8.32 15.48
CA SER A 193 -1.97 8.31 14.94
C SER A 193 -3.06 8.24 16.02
N CYS A 194 -2.79 7.59 17.14
CA CYS A 194 -3.74 7.24 18.18
C CYS A 194 -3.75 8.21 19.37
N LEU A 195 -3.25 9.45 19.21
CA LEU A 195 -3.07 10.47 20.25
C LEU A 195 -4.33 10.83 21.09
N ASN A 196 -5.48 10.20 20.83
CA ASN A 196 -6.78 10.53 21.42
C ASN A 196 -7.54 9.34 22.04
N SER A 197 -7.00 8.11 22.12
CA SER A 197 -7.78 6.97 22.65
C SER A 197 -6.94 5.89 23.35
N ASP A 198 -6.70 6.08 24.66
CA ASP A 198 -5.87 5.18 25.48
C ASP A 198 -6.51 3.81 25.79
N ASP A 199 -7.78 3.57 25.44
CA ASP A 199 -8.51 2.34 25.83
C ASP A 199 -9.19 1.57 24.69
N THR A 200 -8.98 1.94 23.42
CA THR A 200 -9.72 1.34 22.30
C THR A 200 -8.94 0.24 21.60
N LYS A 201 -9.48 -0.98 21.60
CA LYS A 201 -9.02 -2.07 20.73
C LYS A 201 -9.12 -1.63 19.26
N PHE A 202 -8.14 -1.99 18.44
CA PHE A 202 -8.18 -1.71 16.99
C PHE A 202 -9.30 -2.47 16.27
N ILE A 203 -9.63 -3.66 16.78
CA ILE A 203 -10.74 -4.49 16.32
C ILE A 203 -11.52 -4.98 17.54
N GLY A 204 -12.84 -4.81 17.50
CA GLY A 204 -13.77 -5.35 18.47
C GLY A 204 -14.07 -6.83 18.24
N SER A 205 -14.57 -7.48 19.29
CA SER A 205 -15.07 -8.85 19.18
C SER A 205 -16.34 -8.91 18.32
N ALA A 206 -16.61 -10.08 17.73
CA ALA A 206 -17.82 -10.30 16.94
C ALA A 206 -19.07 -10.12 17.77
N ILE A 207 -19.95 -9.22 17.32
CA ILE A 207 -21.28 -9.02 17.88
C ILE A 207 -22.25 -9.77 16.98
N ILE A 208 -22.59 -11.01 17.36
CA ILE A 208 -23.61 -11.83 16.67
C ILE A 208 -24.99 -11.39 17.18
N SER A 209 -25.36 -10.18 16.80
CA SER A 209 -26.65 -9.61 17.13
C SER A 209 -27.15 -8.83 15.94
N LYS A 210 -28.44 -8.98 15.66
CA LYS A 210 -29.18 -8.17 14.67
C LYS A 210 -29.52 -6.76 15.18
N ASN A 211 -28.87 -6.34 16.27
CA ASN A 211 -28.96 -5.04 16.89
C ASN A 211 -27.66 -4.25 16.62
N TYR A 212 -27.81 -3.08 15.98
CA TYR A 212 -26.71 -2.21 15.58
C TYR A 212 -26.76 -0.86 16.31
N ASN A 213 -27.29 -0.82 17.53
CA ASN A 213 -27.42 0.42 18.29
C ASN A 213 -26.08 1.18 18.44
N ASP A 214 -24.96 0.47 18.58
CA ASP A 214 -23.64 1.10 18.71
C ASP A 214 -23.14 1.73 17.39
N LEU A 215 -23.81 1.45 16.27
CA LEU A 215 -23.57 2.10 14.98
C LEU A 215 -24.39 3.40 14.81
N TYR A 216 -25.27 3.73 15.76
CA TYR A 216 -26.16 4.91 15.74
C TYR A 216 -26.99 4.99 14.45
N ILE A 217 -27.59 3.87 14.04
CA ILE A 217 -28.49 3.80 12.88
C ILE A 217 -29.94 3.57 13.33
N ASP A 218 -30.90 3.99 12.50
CA ASP A 218 -32.32 3.82 12.80
C ASP A 218 -32.81 2.38 12.58
N ASP A 219 -34.00 2.07 13.10
CA ASP A 219 -34.62 0.76 13.03
C ASP A 219 -34.87 0.26 11.61
N LEU A 220 -35.19 1.15 10.66
CA LEU A 220 -35.45 0.78 9.26
C LEU A 220 -34.15 0.37 8.58
N THR A 221 -33.10 1.17 8.73
CA THR A 221 -31.74 0.82 8.29
C THR A 221 -31.29 -0.52 8.87
N GLN A 222 -31.47 -0.74 10.18
CA GLN A 222 -31.14 -2.00 10.84
C GLN A 222 -31.91 -3.19 10.24
N LYS A 223 -33.20 -3.05 9.95
CA LYS A 223 -34.00 -4.10 9.29
C LYS A 223 -33.45 -4.46 7.91
N GLN A 224 -32.98 -3.48 7.14
CA GLN A 224 -32.37 -3.73 5.83
C GLN A 224 -31.02 -4.45 5.95
N LEU A 225 -30.14 -4.03 6.87
CA LEU A 225 -28.88 -4.75 7.13
C LEU A 225 -29.12 -6.20 7.54
N ASN A 226 -30.17 -6.45 8.32
CA ASN A 226 -30.56 -7.78 8.80
C ASN A 226 -30.98 -8.77 7.72
N LEU A 227 -31.18 -8.31 6.47
CA LEU A 227 -31.38 -9.15 5.28
C LEU A 227 -30.08 -9.77 4.78
N TYR A 228 -28.94 -9.14 5.08
CA TYR A 228 -27.62 -9.54 4.57
C TYR A 228 -26.69 -10.04 5.66
N LEU A 229 -26.81 -9.48 6.87
CA LEU A 229 -25.87 -9.67 7.97
C LEU A 229 -26.58 -10.21 9.22
N LYS A 230 -25.87 -11.04 9.98
CA LYS A 230 -26.28 -11.52 11.30
C LYS A 230 -25.58 -10.82 12.46
N GLY A 231 -24.67 -9.90 12.15
CA GLY A 231 -23.86 -9.21 13.14
C GLY A 231 -22.79 -8.34 12.50
N TYR A 232 -21.89 -7.81 13.34
CA TYR A 232 -20.79 -6.96 12.92
C TYR A 232 -19.60 -7.04 13.89
N ARG A 233 -18.45 -6.50 13.49
CA ARG A 233 -17.34 -6.15 14.38
C ARG A 233 -17.02 -4.68 14.21
N GLN A 234 -16.90 -3.98 15.33
CA GLN A 234 -16.41 -2.60 15.34
C GLN A 234 -14.93 -2.54 15.01
N VAL A 235 -14.56 -1.52 14.25
CA VAL A 235 -13.17 -1.21 13.93
C VAL A 235 -12.83 0.17 14.49
N SER A 236 -11.59 0.37 14.95
CA SER A 236 -11.15 1.68 15.46
C SER A 236 -11.15 2.75 14.37
N GLY A 237 -11.57 3.96 14.73
CA GLY A 237 -11.63 5.13 13.85
C GLY A 237 -10.32 5.92 13.78
N ASP A 238 -9.18 5.24 13.62
CA ASP A 238 -7.84 5.84 13.63
C ASP A 238 -7.37 6.32 12.23
N GLY A 239 -8.28 6.39 11.26
CA GLY A 239 -7.99 6.66 9.85
C GLY A 239 -7.60 5.41 9.05
N ASN A 240 -7.40 4.26 9.70
CA ASN A 240 -7.06 2.98 9.05
C ASN A 240 -8.23 2.00 9.01
N CYS A 241 -9.46 2.41 9.35
CA CYS A 241 -10.60 1.52 9.50
C CYS A 241 -10.89 0.67 8.24
N TYR A 242 -10.79 1.27 7.04
CA TYR A 242 -10.94 0.56 5.77
C TYR A 242 -9.92 -0.60 5.63
N PHE A 243 -8.63 -0.29 5.75
CA PHE A 243 -7.57 -1.30 5.62
C PHE A 243 -7.61 -2.31 6.75
N THR A 244 -8.01 -1.90 7.95
CA THR A 244 -8.20 -2.80 9.09
C THR A 244 -9.27 -3.83 8.79
N ALA A 245 -10.45 -3.38 8.31
CA ALA A 245 -11.58 -4.26 8.00
C ALA A 245 -11.26 -5.24 6.85
N ILE A 246 -10.58 -4.76 5.80
CA ILE A 246 -10.11 -5.60 4.69
C ILE A 246 -9.06 -6.61 5.17
N ALA A 247 -8.00 -6.15 5.85
CA ALA A 247 -6.88 -6.98 6.24
C ALA A 247 -7.30 -8.10 7.19
N PHE A 248 -8.14 -7.78 8.19
CA PHE A 248 -8.63 -8.77 9.14
C PHE A 248 -9.41 -9.90 8.44
N GLN A 249 -10.40 -9.55 7.63
CA GLN A 249 -11.23 -10.54 6.94
C GLN A 249 -10.43 -11.34 5.91
N TYR A 250 -9.52 -10.68 5.18
CA TYR A 250 -8.66 -11.38 4.23
C TYR A 250 -7.71 -12.35 4.94
N PHE A 251 -7.10 -11.96 6.06
CA PHE A 251 -6.26 -12.88 6.82
C PHE A 251 -7.05 -14.01 7.46
N GLU A 252 -8.28 -13.79 7.90
CA GLU A 252 -9.15 -14.88 8.35
C GLU A 252 -9.39 -15.90 7.22
N ILE A 253 -9.63 -15.43 5.99
CA ILE A 253 -9.76 -16.27 4.79
C ILE A 253 -8.43 -16.99 4.48
N LEU A 254 -7.32 -16.25 4.44
CA LEU A 254 -5.98 -16.74 4.12
C LEU A 254 -5.53 -17.83 5.09
N LEU A 255 -5.84 -17.69 6.38
CA LEU A 255 -5.39 -18.63 7.41
C LEU A 255 -6.31 -19.86 7.51
N ASN A 256 -7.62 -19.69 7.34
CA ASN A 256 -8.59 -20.77 7.58
C ASN A 256 -9.11 -21.47 6.33
N LYS A 257 -9.15 -20.78 5.18
CA LYS A 257 -9.78 -21.29 3.95
C LYS A 257 -8.77 -21.60 2.85
N PHE A 258 -7.71 -20.80 2.72
CA PHE A 258 -6.71 -21.00 1.68
C PHE A 258 -5.87 -22.25 1.95
N ASN A 259 -5.56 -22.99 0.88
CA ASN A 259 -4.62 -24.10 0.94
C ASN A 259 -3.17 -23.61 1.05
N TYR A 260 -2.22 -24.53 1.22
CA TYR A 260 -0.81 -24.19 1.40
C TYR A 260 -0.21 -23.44 0.20
N LEU A 261 -0.59 -23.79 -1.03
CA LEU A 261 -0.08 -23.12 -2.23
C LEU A 261 -0.60 -21.68 -2.31
N GLU A 262 -1.91 -21.47 -2.12
CA GLU A 262 -2.52 -20.13 -2.09
C GLU A 262 -1.90 -19.25 -0.99
N PHE A 263 -1.65 -19.83 0.20
CA PHE A 263 -0.94 -19.15 1.28
C PHE A 263 0.49 -18.76 0.87
N ARG A 264 1.25 -19.70 0.29
CA ARG A 264 2.63 -19.46 -0.18
C ARG A 264 2.70 -18.42 -1.29
N GLU A 265 1.74 -18.40 -2.20
CA GLU A 265 1.64 -17.40 -3.25
C GLU A 265 1.49 -16.00 -2.65
N PHE A 266 0.60 -15.84 -1.66
CA PHE A 266 0.44 -14.57 -0.96
C PHE A 266 1.70 -14.16 -0.18
N ILE A 267 2.38 -15.10 0.49
CA ILE A 267 3.67 -14.83 1.14
C ILE A 267 4.71 -14.33 0.13
N ASN A 268 4.84 -14.99 -1.02
CA ASN A 268 5.79 -14.57 -2.06
C ASN A 268 5.45 -13.18 -2.61
N GLN A 269 4.16 -12.82 -2.70
CA GLN A 269 3.74 -11.46 -3.08
C GLN A 269 4.21 -10.42 -2.05
N ILE A 270 4.06 -10.70 -0.75
CA ILE A 270 4.57 -9.83 0.32
C ILE A 270 6.10 -9.69 0.24
N GLU A 271 6.82 -10.80 0.07
CA GLU A 271 8.30 -10.80 0.03
C GLU A 271 8.88 -10.02 -1.16
N THR A 272 8.12 -9.89 -2.25
CA THR A 272 8.52 -9.16 -3.46
C THR A 272 7.94 -7.75 -3.55
N MET A 273 7.11 -7.35 -2.57
CA MET A 273 6.46 -6.04 -2.55
C MET A 273 7.43 -4.94 -2.13
N GLU A 274 7.46 -3.84 -2.89
CA GLU A 274 8.16 -2.62 -2.50
C GLU A 274 7.29 -1.81 -1.54
N PHE A 275 7.60 -1.90 -0.25
CA PHE A 275 6.83 -1.23 0.80
C PHE A 275 7.17 0.26 0.90
N LEU A 276 6.22 1.14 0.63
CA LEU A 276 6.31 2.57 0.84
C LEU A 276 5.41 2.97 2.01
N ILE A 277 5.94 3.79 2.90
CA ILE A 277 5.17 4.37 4.00
C ILE A 277 5.57 5.82 4.10
N GLU A 278 4.61 6.72 3.97
CA GLU A 278 4.79 8.14 4.22
C GLU A 278 4.20 8.50 5.59
N PHE A 279 4.98 9.27 6.34
CA PHE A 279 4.53 9.82 7.60
C PHE A 279 5.08 11.25 7.77
N ASN A 280 4.19 12.22 8.00
CA ASN A 280 4.54 13.65 8.15
C ASN A 280 5.39 14.21 6.98
N GLY A 281 5.12 13.78 5.74
CA GLY A 281 5.86 14.24 4.56
C GLY A 281 7.21 13.56 4.35
N TYR A 282 7.53 12.51 5.12
CA TYR A 282 8.77 11.75 4.99
C TYR A 282 8.48 10.28 4.74
N PHE A 283 9.14 9.72 3.72
CA PHE A 283 9.15 8.28 3.49
C PHE A 283 10.04 7.57 4.49
N ILE A 284 9.54 6.45 5.00
CA ILE A 284 10.33 5.52 5.79
C ILE A 284 11.41 4.88 4.90
N GLU A 285 12.61 4.71 5.45
CA GLU A 285 13.80 4.26 4.71
C GLU A 285 13.60 2.93 3.97
N ALA A 286 14.09 2.85 2.72
CA ALA A 286 14.00 1.67 1.87
C ALA A 286 14.61 0.39 2.49
N THR A 287 15.63 0.55 3.34
CA THR A 287 16.26 -0.56 4.10
C THR A 287 15.32 -1.23 5.09
N LEU A 288 14.22 -0.57 5.48
CA LEU A 288 13.21 -1.11 6.37
C LEU A 288 12.16 -1.95 5.63
N GLN A 289 12.03 -1.80 4.32
CA GLN A 289 11.05 -2.52 3.48
C GLN A 289 11.24 -4.03 3.57
N ASN A 290 12.47 -4.50 3.32
CA ASN A 290 12.81 -5.91 3.42
C ASN A 290 12.60 -6.46 4.83
N GLN A 291 12.71 -5.61 5.84
CA GLN A 291 12.49 -6.00 7.24
C GLN A 291 11.00 -6.11 7.56
N PHE A 292 10.17 -5.21 7.03
CA PHE A 292 8.71 -5.32 7.12
C PHE A 292 8.19 -6.57 6.44
N ALA A 293 8.59 -6.80 5.19
CA ALA A 293 8.18 -7.98 4.42
C ALA A 293 8.53 -9.27 5.16
N LYS A 294 9.79 -9.38 5.60
CA LYS A 294 10.27 -10.54 6.37
C LYS A 294 9.48 -10.71 7.67
N ARG A 295 9.30 -9.64 8.45
CA ARG A 295 8.60 -9.71 9.74
C ARG A 295 7.13 -10.07 9.57
N MET A 296 6.48 -9.53 8.56
CA MET A 296 5.09 -9.87 8.22
C MET A 296 4.97 -11.34 7.86
N THR A 297 5.86 -11.86 7.01
CA THR A 297 5.89 -13.27 6.64
C THR A 297 6.12 -14.19 7.85
N GLU A 298 7.06 -13.85 8.74
CA GLU A 298 7.29 -14.61 9.98
C GLU A 298 6.02 -14.69 10.85
N LEU A 299 5.33 -13.56 11.05
CA LEU A 299 4.10 -13.52 11.85
C LEU A 299 2.93 -14.25 11.18
N LEU A 300 2.81 -14.17 9.85
CA LEU A 300 1.81 -14.93 9.12
C LEU A 300 2.05 -16.44 9.18
N GLN A 301 3.31 -16.88 9.22
CA GLN A 301 3.64 -18.30 9.42
C GLN A 301 3.24 -18.76 10.82
N ILE A 302 3.53 -17.96 11.86
CA ILE A 302 3.07 -18.24 13.24
C ILE A 302 1.54 -18.32 13.30
N LEU A 303 0.84 -17.37 12.68
CA LEU A 303 -0.61 -17.36 12.60
C LEU A 303 -1.17 -18.52 11.78
N ARG A 304 -0.44 -19.04 10.79
CA ARG A 304 -0.87 -20.21 10.02
C ARG A 304 -0.92 -21.45 10.90
N ASP A 305 0.02 -21.58 11.81
CA ASP A 305 0.06 -22.68 12.79
C ASP A 305 -0.93 -22.47 13.93
N ASN A 306 -1.31 -21.21 14.23
CA ASN A 306 -2.31 -20.88 15.23
C ASN A 306 -3.28 -19.75 14.79
N PRO A 307 -4.25 -20.04 13.90
CA PRO A 307 -5.15 -19.01 13.34
C PRO A 307 -6.00 -18.30 14.39
N SER A 308 -6.25 -18.93 15.54
CA SER A 308 -7.06 -18.37 16.62
C SER A 308 -6.45 -17.09 17.24
N GLN A 309 -5.15 -16.87 17.07
CA GLN A 309 -4.47 -15.67 17.58
C GLN A 309 -4.68 -14.42 16.72
N LEU A 310 -5.27 -14.53 15.53
CA LEU A 310 -5.46 -13.40 14.62
C LEU A 310 -6.20 -12.24 15.28
N GLU A 311 -7.32 -12.52 15.98
CA GLU A 311 -8.11 -11.49 16.65
C GLU A 311 -7.27 -10.74 17.70
N GLN A 312 -6.52 -11.47 18.53
CA GLN A 312 -5.65 -10.85 19.52
C GLN A 312 -4.56 -9.99 18.86
N MET A 313 -3.89 -10.52 17.83
CA MET A 313 -2.78 -9.84 17.15
C MET A 313 -3.21 -8.59 16.36
N MET A 314 -4.46 -8.54 15.92
CA MET A 314 -5.04 -7.38 15.26
C MET A 314 -5.72 -6.40 16.22
N ALA A 315 -6.18 -6.83 17.39
CA ALA A 315 -6.91 -5.99 18.34
C ALA A 315 -6.01 -5.29 19.37
N ASP A 316 -4.90 -5.92 19.77
CA ASP A 316 -4.00 -5.42 20.83
C ASP A 316 -2.97 -4.41 20.27
N PRO A 317 -2.97 -3.15 20.74
CA PRO A 317 -2.04 -2.13 20.27
C PRO A 317 -0.57 -2.40 20.60
N ASN A 318 -0.30 -3.34 21.51
CA ASN A 318 1.05 -3.80 21.82
C ASN A 318 1.56 -4.89 20.85
N GLN A 319 0.76 -5.25 19.84
CA GLN A 319 1.16 -6.16 18.78
C GLN A 319 1.53 -5.36 17.54
N GLU A 320 2.66 -5.70 16.94
CA GLU A 320 3.12 -5.03 15.71
C GLU A 320 2.35 -5.49 14.45
N PHE A 321 1.63 -6.62 14.57
CA PHE A 321 0.99 -7.27 13.43
C PHE A 321 -0.10 -6.40 12.81
N TYR A 322 -0.90 -5.71 13.62
CA TYR A 322 -1.89 -4.75 13.14
C TYR A 322 -1.27 -3.77 12.12
N GLY A 323 -0.08 -3.27 12.39
CA GLY A 323 0.54 -2.17 11.66
C GLY A 323 1.19 -2.68 10.40
N LEU A 324 1.85 -3.83 10.49
CA LEU A 324 2.31 -4.58 9.33
C LEU A 324 1.14 -4.91 8.38
N ALA A 325 0.00 -5.32 8.93
CA ALA A 325 -1.21 -5.60 8.17
C ALA A 325 -1.71 -4.35 7.42
N ILE A 326 -1.84 -3.22 8.11
CA ILE A 326 -2.27 -1.96 7.49
C ILE A 326 -1.26 -1.50 6.43
N ILE A 327 0.04 -1.48 6.75
CA ILE A 327 1.12 -1.16 5.82
C ILE A 327 1.04 -2.03 4.57
N CYS A 328 0.83 -3.34 4.73
CA CYS A 328 0.72 -4.30 3.64
C CYS A 328 -0.45 -4.01 2.72
N PHE A 329 -1.64 -3.79 3.27
CA PHE A 329 -2.81 -3.55 2.44
C PHE A 329 -2.83 -2.16 1.80
N ARG A 330 -2.29 -1.14 2.48
CA ARG A 330 -2.05 0.19 1.90
C ARG A 330 -1.13 0.12 0.68
N ASN A 331 -0.01 -0.59 0.82
CA ASN A 331 0.95 -0.77 -0.28
C ASN A 331 0.39 -1.61 -1.42
N LEU A 332 -0.34 -2.68 -1.10
CA LEU A 332 -1.01 -3.47 -2.11
C LEU A 332 -2.00 -2.61 -2.91
N ALA A 333 -2.84 -1.83 -2.23
CA ALA A 333 -3.78 -0.91 -2.87
C ALA A 333 -3.05 0.12 -3.74
N TYR A 334 -1.96 0.71 -3.25
CA TYR A 334 -1.14 1.66 -4.01
C TYR A 334 -0.54 1.04 -5.27
N LEU A 335 0.03 -0.16 -5.19
CA LEU A 335 0.61 -0.84 -6.34
C LEU A 335 -0.47 -1.19 -7.39
N LEU A 336 -1.65 -1.60 -6.94
CA LEU A 336 -2.77 -1.88 -7.84
C LEU A 336 -3.31 -0.62 -8.49
N TYR A 337 -3.39 0.48 -7.73
CA TYR A 337 -3.73 1.81 -8.21
C TYR A 337 -2.79 2.25 -9.35
N LEU A 338 -1.48 2.10 -9.18
CA LEU A 338 -0.50 2.44 -10.21
C LEU A 338 -0.61 1.54 -11.46
N ARG A 339 -0.91 0.24 -11.29
CA ARG A 339 -0.96 -0.74 -12.39
C ARG A 339 -2.14 -0.53 -13.35
N GLN A 340 -3.22 0.14 -12.94
CA GLN A 340 -4.43 0.31 -13.77
C GLN A 340 -4.37 1.43 -14.82
N ASN A 341 -3.16 1.90 -15.17
CA ASN A 341 -2.77 3.05 -16.01
C ASN A 341 -2.40 4.29 -15.19
N SER A 342 -1.13 4.31 -14.76
CA SER A 342 -0.48 5.30 -13.92
C SER A 342 -0.46 6.74 -14.46
N GLN A 343 -0.67 6.99 -15.75
CA GLN A 343 -0.66 8.36 -16.27
C GLN A 343 -2.02 9.05 -16.15
N ILE A 344 -3.08 8.36 -16.57
CA ILE A 344 -4.44 8.91 -16.55
C ILE A 344 -4.92 9.03 -15.09
N ILE A 345 -4.79 7.95 -14.31
CA ILE A 345 -5.38 7.91 -12.97
C ILE A 345 -4.66 8.89 -12.02
N VAL A 346 -3.33 9.00 -12.10
CA VAL A 346 -2.56 9.97 -11.28
C VAL A 346 -2.89 11.42 -11.64
N GLU A 347 -3.19 11.72 -12.90
CA GLU A 347 -3.60 13.06 -13.32
C GLU A 347 -5.01 13.44 -12.83
N TYR A 348 -5.93 12.46 -12.74
CA TYR A 348 -7.32 12.70 -12.31
C TYR A 348 -7.57 12.56 -10.80
N LYS A 349 -6.79 11.73 -10.07
CA LYS A 349 -6.91 11.53 -8.61
C LYS A 349 -5.55 11.50 -7.90
N PRO A 350 -4.74 12.57 -7.99
CA PRO A 350 -3.44 12.63 -7.30
C PRO A 350 -3.58 12.43 -5.79
N ASP A 351 -4.69 12.89 -5.20
CA ASP A 351 -4.97 12.78 -3.77
C ASP A 351 -5.06 11.33 -3.29
N LEU A 352 -5.56 10.40 -4.11
CA LEU A 352 -5.68 9.00 -3.71
C LEU A 352 -4.31 8.35 -3.51
N SER A 353 -3.29 8.75 -4.28
CA SER A 353 -1.92 8.25 -4.06
C SER A 353 -1.41 8.63 -2.68
N ASN A 354 -1.68 9.87 -2.26
CA ASN A 354 -1.32 10.37 -0.94
C ASN A 354 -2.15 9.69 0.15
N GLU A 355 -3.46 9.48 -0.05
CA GLU A 355 -4.34 8.76 0.88
C GLU A 355 -3.86 7.33 1.15
N LEU A 356 -3.36 6.63 0.13
CA LEU A 356 -2.94 5.24 0.24
C LEU A 356 -1.63 5.10 1.03
N LEU A 357 -0.64 5.96 0.78
CA LEU A 357 0.70 5.86 1.39
C LEU A 357 0.87 6.64 2.70
N THR A 358 0.05 7.68 2.92
CA THR A 358 0.11 8.48 4.14
C THR A 358 -0.67 7.80 5.24
N TRP A 359 0.02 7.40 6.32
CA TRP A 359 -0.57 6.66 7.42
C TRP A 359 -1.80 7.34 8.04
N GLN A 360 -1.76 8.66 8.18
CA GLN A 360 -2.84 9.44 8.81
C GLN A 360 -4.06 9.67 7.91
N PHE A 361 -3.95 9.39 6.61
CA PHE A 361 -5.03 9.67 5.67
C PHE A 361 -5.94 8.46 5.51
N GLN A 362 -7.23 8.74 5.56
CA GLN A 362 -8.26 7.77 5.26
C GLN A 362 -8.39 7.60 3.75
N CYS A 363 -8.61 6.36 3.30
CA CYS A 363 -9.00 6.08 1.93
C CYS A 363 -10.48 6.40 1.76
N ASN A 364 -10.80 7.56 1.20
CA ASN A 364 -12.19 8.02 1.05
C ASN A 364 -12.83 7.49 -0.23
N ASP A 365 -12.01 7.25 -1.27
CA ASP A 365 -12.45 6.74 -2.56
C ASP A 365 -12.01 5.27 -2.74
N SER A 366 -12.78 4.37 -2.14
CA SER A 366 -12.46 2.95 -2.12
C SER A 366 -13.03 2.16 -3.31
N GLU A 367 -13.85 2.74 -4.19
CA GLU A 367 -14.54 1.98 -5.25
C GLU A 367 -13.55 1.31 -6.22
N MET A 368 -12.60 2.08 -6.74
CA MET A 368 -11.57 1.57 -7.64
C MET A 368 -10.63 0.61 -6.90
N ILE A 369 -10.30 0.90 -5.63
CA ILE A 369 -9.45 0.05 -4.80
C ILE A 369 -10.13 -1.28 -4.51
N ASN A 370 -11.43 -1.29 -4.18
CA ASN A 370 -12.24 -2.49 -3.99
C ASN A 370 -12.27 -3.35 -5.25
N SER A 371 -12.53 -2.75 -6.41
CA SER A 371 -12.50 -3.47 -7.69
C SER A 371 -11.15 -4.12 -7.96
N SER A 372 -10.08 -3.38 -7.68
CA SER A 372 -8.69 -3.82 -7.86
C SER A 372 -8.30 -4.95 -6.92
N LEU A 373 -8.59 -4.79 -5.63
CA LEU A 373 -8.30 -5.77 -4.59
C LEU A 373 -9.11 -7.04 -4.79
N ALA A 374 -10.42 -6.92 -5.08
CA ALA A 374 -11.28 -8.07 -5.33
C ALA A 374 -10.76 -8.94 -6.48
N LYS A 375 -10.34 -8.31 -7.58
CA LYS A 375 -9.73 -8.99 -8.71
C LYS A 375 -8.37 -9.60 -8.37
N TYR A 376 -7.49 -8.84 -7.71
CA TYR A 376 -6.12 -9.28 -7.43
C TYR A 376 -6.07 -10.42 -6.41
N LEU A 377 -6.87 -10.33 -5.35
CA LEU A 377 -6.91 -11.28 -4.26
C LEU A 377 -7.88 -12.45 -4.51
N ASN A 378 -8.59 -12.45 -5.64
CA ASN A 378 -9.59 -13.43 -6.02
C ASN A 378 -10.68 -13.62 -4.93
N ILE A 379 -11.29 -12.52 -4.51
CA ILE A 379 -12.35 -12.46 -3.49
C ILE A 379 -13.53 -11.64 -4.00
N ILE A 380 -14.66 -11.74 -3.30
CA ILE A 380 -15.77 -10.81 -3.42
C ILE A 380 -15.69 -9.81 -2.28
N ILE A 381 -15.86 -8.52 -2.56
CA ILE A 381 -16.01 -7.47 -1.54
C ILE A 381 -17.43 -6.94 -1.63
N ASN A 382 -18.19 -7.13 -0.56
CA ASN A 382 -19.53 -6.58 -0.36
C ASN A 382 -19.42 -5.32 0.51
N VAL A 383 -19.93 -4.19 0.04
CA VAL A 383 -19.99 -2.94 0.79
C VAL A 383 -21.45 -2.57 1.01
N TYR A 384 -21.86 -2.48 2.27
CA TYR A 384 -23.19 -2.03 2.68
C TYR A 384 -23.10 -0.54 3.02
N LEU A 385 -23.45 0.30 2.05
CA LEU A 385 -23.49 1.75 2.20
C LEU A 385 -24.74 2.14 2.99
N ILE A 386 -24.55 2.78 4.14
CA ILE A 386 -25.65 3.28 4.96
C ILE A 386 -25.89 4.76 4.64
N ASP A 387 -27.06 5.06 4.08
CA ASP A 387 -27.57 6.42 4.00
C ASP A 387 -28.51 6.69 5.18
N GLN A 388 -27.95 7.30 6.24
CA GLN A 388 -28.69 7.63 7.45
C GLN A 388 -29.81 8.68 7.20
N LYS A 389 -29.72 9.49 6.15
CA LYS A 389 -30.74 10.53 5.87
C LYS A 389 -32.00 9.92 5.28
N ASN A 390 -31.84 8.91 4.44
CA ASN A 390 -32.94 8.22 3.75
C ASN A 390 -33.32 6.89 4.42
N SER A 391 -32.57 6.47 5.44
CA SER A 391 -32.73 5.17 6.10
C SER A 391 -32.65 4.00 5.12
N GLU A 392 -31.66 4.07 4.21
CA GLU A 392 -31.45 3.11 3.13
C GLU A 392 -30.09 2.43 3.23
N VAL A 393 -30.06 1.16 2.82
CA VAL A 393 -28.84 0.35 2.71
C VAL A 393 -28.66 -0.06 1.26
N THR A 394 -27.58 0.40 0.64
CA THR A 394 -27.19 -0.04 -0.71
C THR A 394 -26.06 -1.05 -0.61
N GLN A 395 -26.24 -2.24 -1.18
CA GLN A 395 -25.17 -3.23 -1.32
C GLN A 395 -24.42 -3.02 -2.65
N LEU A 396 -23.16 -2.63 -2.57
CA LEU A 396 -22.23 -2.67 -3.69
C LEU A 396 -21.41 -3.96 -3.64
N LYS A 397 -21.19 -4.57 -4.81
CA LYS A 397 -20.46 -5.84 -4.91
C LYS A 397 -19.33 -5.72 -5.92
N TYR A 398 -18.13 -6.05 -5.49
CA TYR A 398 -16.91 -6.04 -6.30
C TYR A 398 -16.34 -7.46 -6.43
N GLY A 399 -15.75 -7.75 -7.58
CA GLY A 399 -15.23 -9.09 -7.91
C GLY A 399 -16.29 -10.04 -8.44
N GLN A 400 -15.84 -11.15 -9.02
CA GLN A 400 -16.69 -12.18 -9.61
C GLN A 400 -16.10 -13.56 -9.31
N GLN A 401 -16.98 -14.57 -9.21
CA GLN A 401 -16.59 -15.99 -9.24
C GLN A 401 -15.64 -16.47 -8.11
N SER A 402 -15.70 -15.86 -6.93
CA SER A 402 -15.00 -16.37 -5.74
C SER A 402 -15.98 -16.92 -4.70
N LYS A 403 -15.53 -17.90 -3.92
CA LYS A 403 -16.25 -18.42 -2.73
C LYS A 403 -15.89 -17.65 -1.45
N ASN A 404 -14.87 -16.81 -1.52
CA ASN A 404 -14.36 -16.06 -0.38
C ASN A 404 -14.89 -14.64 -0.46
N GLU A 405 -15.57 -14.21 0.60
CA GLU A 405 -16.25 -12.92 0.65
C GLU A 405 -15.76 -12.11 1.85
N ILE A 406 -15.62 -10.82 1.63
CA ILE A 406 -15.38 -9.79 2.65
C ILE A 406 -16.61 -8.89 2.69
N HIS A 407 -17.04 -8.52 3.88
CA HIS A 407 -18.24 -7.74 4.12
C HIS A 407 -17.87 -6.48 4.90
N LEU A 408 -18.14 -5.31 4.32
CA LEU A 408 -17.85 -4.00 4.89
C LEU A 408 -19.16 -3.25 5.14
N ILE A 409 -19.34 -2.75 6.34
CA ILE A 409 -20.41 -1.79 6.65
C ILE A 409 -19.79 -0.40 6.55
N TYR A 410 -20.31 0.43 5.65
CA TYR A 410 -19.82 1.79 5.48
C TYR A 410 -20.83 2.79 6.05
N ARG A 411 -20.32 3.66 6.91
CA ARG A 411 -20.97 4.90 7.36
C ARG A 411 -20.08 6.07 6.90
N PRO A 412 -20.60 7.28 6.71
CA PRO A 412 -19.79 8.41 6.26
C PRO A 412 -18.50 8.56 7.07
N GLY A 413 -17.35 8.34 6.43
CA GLY A 413 -16.03 8.40 7.05
C GLY A 413 -15.64 7.22 7.94
N HIS A 414 -16.34 6.08 7.92
CA HIS A 414 -15.97 4.93 8.75
C HIS A 414 -16.37 3.57 8.15
N TYR A 415 -15.52 2.56 8.34
CA TYR A 415 -15.77 1.18 7.94
C TYR A 415 -15.76 0.26 9.15
N ASP A 416 -16.80 -0.56 9.27
CA ASP A 416 -16.88 -1.69 10.20
C ASP A 416 -16.96 -2.99 9.40
N ILE A 417 -16.76 -4.13 10.08
CA ILE A 417 -16.84 -5.45 9.45
C ILE A 417 -18.26 -5.98 9.59
N GLY A 418 -18.88 -6.38 8.48
CA GLY A 418 -20.15 -7.11 8.49
C GLY A 418 -19.94 -8.60 8.72
N ILE A 419 -20.81 -9.24 9.48
CA ILE A 419 -20.82 -10.70 9.65
C ILE A 419 -21.98 -11.27 8.83
N PRO A 420 -21.71 -11.97 7.71
CA PRO A 420 -22.76 -12.49 6.83
C PRO A 420 -23.59 -13.58 7.51
N ILE A 421 -24.86 -13.71 7.08
CA ILE A 421 -25.82 -14.71 7.59
C ILE A 421 -25.26 -16.13 7.51
#